data_AF-A0A7S3W926-F1
#
_entry.id   AF-A0A7S3W926-F1
#
_cell.length_a   1.000
_cell.length_b   1.000
_cell.length_c   1.000
_cell.angle_alpha   90.00
_cell.angle_beta   90.00
_cell.angle_gamma   90.00
#
_symmetry.space_group_name_H-M   'P 1'
#
loop_
_entity.id
_entity.type
_entity.pdbx_description
1 polymer ?
#
loop_
_entity_poly.entity_id
_entity_poly.type
_entity_poly.pdbx_seq_one_letter_code
_entity_poly.pdbx_strand_id
1 'polypeptide(L)'
;PSPRLSITMLVEKPNADFARSRLRIPGVVDGTFLTAFGLYIISDTRALLWTLDELLRARGDSLGAPPLQLTEALNTTRIESGLCGVLLEGERCDIGGEPRAYLRAIGALTGASKTRAD
;
A
#
# COMPACT_ATOMS: atom_id res chain seq x y z
N PRO A 1 6.47 -19.67 -7.60
CA PRO A 1 6.81 -18.23 -7.63
C PRO A 1 5.56 -17.43 -7.27
N SER A 2 5.68 -16.37 -6.46
CA SER A 2 4.54 -15.56 -6.04
C SER A 2 3.76 -14.99 -7.23
N PRO A 3 2.42 -14.98 -7.20
CA PRO A 3 1.60 -14.38 -8.25
C PRO A 3 1.97 -12.91 -8.47
N ARG A 4 2.11 -12.52 -9.74
CA ARG A 4 2.35 -11.12 -10.16
C ARG A 4 1.05 -10.52 -10.66
N LEU A 5 0.75 -9.31 -10.21
CA LEU A 5 -0.44 -8.57 -10.61
C LEU A 5 -0.03 -7.31 -11.37
N SER A 6 -0.67 -7.05 -12.50
CA SER A 6 -0.57 -5.73 -13.15
C SER A 6 -1.49 -4.77 -12.40
N ILE A 7 -0.90 -3.78 -11.73
CA ILE A 7 -1.65 -2.80 -10.93
C ILE A 7 -2.11 -1.67 -11.83
N THR A 8 -3.43 -1.54 -11.98
CA THR A 8 -4.06 -0.51 -12.82
C THR A 8 -4.62 0.66 -12.02
N MET A 9 -4.55 0.63 -10.69
CA MET A 9 -4.89 1.74 -9.82
C MET A 9 -4.28 1.51 -8.43
N LEU A 10 -3.69 2.56 -7.86
CA LEU A 10 -3.21 2.56 -6.48
C LEU A 10 -3.71 3.84 -5.79
N VAL A 11 -4.31 3.70 -4.61
CA VAL A 11 -4.93 4.82 -3.88
C VAL A 11 -4.53 4.78 -2.42
N GLU A 12 -4.10 5.92 -1.89
CA GLU A 12 -3.77 6.08 -0.48
C GLU A 12 -5.06 6.14 0.34
N LYS A 13 -5.23 5.21 1.28
CA LYS A 13 -6.31 5.24 2.29
C LYS A 13 -7.69 5.61 1.70
N PRO A 14 -8.18 4.87 0.69
CA PRO A 14 -9.50 5.13 0.12
C PRO A 14 -10.59 4.92 1.18
N ASN A 15 -11.71 5.65 1.03
CA ASN A 15 -12.92 5.29 1.75
C ASN A 15 -13.52 3.97 1.20
N ALA A 16 -14.39 3.33 1.99
CA ALA A 16 -14.91 2.01 1.66
C ALA A 16 -15.74 1.99 0.36
N ASP A 17 -16.50 3.05 0.07
CA ASP A 17 -17.36 3.10 -1.12
C ASP A 17 -16.55 3.28 -2.39
N PHE A 18 -15.49 4.10 -2.33
CA PHE A 18 -14.52 4.21 -3.40
C PHE A 18 -13.83 2.87 -3.65
N ALA A 19 -13.37 2.20 -2.59
CA ALA A 19 -12.72 0.89 -2.72
C ALA A 19 -13.63 -0.13 -3.41
N ARG A 20 -14.88 -0.28 -2.94
CA ARG A 20 -15.86 -1.22 -3.53
C ARG A 20 -16.15 -0.94 -5.00
N SER A 21 -16.26 0.33 -5.39
CA SER A 21 -16.62 0.69 -6.75
C SER A 21 -15.44 0.63 -7.73
N ARG A 22 -14.22 0.98 -7.28
CA ARG A 22 -13.07 1.24 -8.15
C ARG A 22 -11.86 0.31 -7.95
N LEU A 23 -11.71 -0.34 -6.79
CA LEU A 23 -10.52 -1.15 -6.44
C LEU A 23 -10.81 -2.66 -6.46
N ARG A 24 -11.62 -3.13 -7.41
CA ARG A 24 -11.98 -4.54 -7.56
C ARG A 24 -10.82 -5.36 -8.12
N ILE A 25 -10.67 -6.59 -7.63
CA ILE A 25 -9.62 -7.51 -8.05
C ILE A 25 -10.28 -8.76 -8.64
N PRO A 26 -10.00 -9.11 -9.91
CA PRO A 26 -10.56 -10.31 -10.52
C PRO A 26 -10.26 -11.57 -9.70
N GLY A 27 -11.29 -12.38 -9.43
CA GLY A 27 -11.15 -13.64 -8.68
C GLY A 27 -11.09 -13.49 -7.15
N VAL A 28 -11.23 -12.26 -6.63
CA VAL A 28 -11.32 -11.99 -5.18
C VAL A 28 -12.75 -11.62 -4.82
N VAL A 29 -13.23 -12.08 -3.66
CA VAL A 29 -14.58 -11.82 -3.15
C VAL A 29 -14.82 -10.32 -2.96
N ASP A 30 -16.00 -9.84 -3.34
CA ASP A 30 -16.39 -8.44 -3.15
C ASP A 30 -16.21 -7.98 -1.70
N GLY A 31 -15.71 -6.76 -1.52
CA GLY A 31 -15.38 -6.21 -0.21
C GLY A 31 -14.03 -6.69 0.36
N THR A 32 -13.31 -7.58 -0.35
CA THR A 32 -11.93 -7.94 -0.04
C THR A 32 -10.99 -7.17 -0.96
N PHE A 33 -9.97 -6.54 -0.37
CA PHE A 33 -9.01 -5.71 -1.08
C PHE A 33 -7.58 -6.11 -0.76
N LEU A 34 -6.68 -5.84 -1.69
CA LEU A 34 -5.24 -5.91 -1.43
C LEU A 34 -4.79 -4.55 -0.92
N THR A 35 -3.84 -4.58 0.02
CA THR A 35 -3.18 -3.38 0.53
C THR A 35 -1.70 -3.41 0.16
N ALA A 36 -1.13 -2.24 -0.11
CA ALA A 36 0.32 -2.10 -0.18
C ALA A 36 0.88 -2.13 1.24
N PHE A 37 2.02 -2.80 1.43
CA PHE A 37 2.69 -2.91 2.74
C PHE A 37 3.84 -1.93 2.92
N GLY A 38 3.97 -0.93 2.05
CA GLY A 38 5.08 0.04 2.10
C GLY A 38 6.42 -0.53 1.63
N LEU A 39 6.42 -1.67 0.95
CA LEU A 39 7.61 -2.27 0.34
C LEU A 39 7.58 -2.04 -1.16
N TYR A 40 8.63 -1.41 -1.69
CA TYR A 40 8.72 -1.04 -3.09
C TYR A 40 10.08 -1.40 -3.66
N ILE A 41 10.08 -1.99 -4.85
CA ILE A 41 11.26 -2.10 -5.71
C ILE A 41 11.04 -1.09 -6.82
N ILE A 42 11.84 -0.02 -6.82
CA ILE A 42 11.74 1.04 -7.82
C ILE A 42 12.82 0.80 -8.87
N SER A 43 12.42 0.30 -10.04
CA SER A 43 13.34 0.06 -11.15
C SER A 43 13.67 1.33 -11.94
N ASP A 44 12.72 2.26 -12.05
CA ASP A 44 12.91 3.56 -12.70
C ASP A 44 12.76 4.71 -11.69
N THR A 45 13.79 4.88 -10.87
CA THR A 45 13.82 5.95 -9.86
C THR A 45 13.77 7.34 -10.50
N ARG A 46 14.26 7.49 -11.75
CA ARG A 46 14.27 8.78 -12.44
C ARG A 46 12.85 9.23 -12.79
N ALA A 47 12.04 8.34 -13.38
CA ALA A 47 10.65 8.65 -13.71
C ALA A 47 9.83 9.00 -12.46
N LEU A 48 10.03 8.25 -11.36
CA LEU A 48 9.35 8.52 -10.09
C LEU A 48 9.75 9.89 -9.51
N LEU A 49 11.04 10.22 -9.48
CA LEU A 49 11.50 11.51 -8.95
C LEU A 49 11.01 12.69 -9.81
N TRP A 50 10.95 12.53 -11.13
CA TRP A 50 10.38 13.52 -12.02
C TRP A 50 8.88 13.74 -11.73
N THR A 51 8.12 12.65 -11.61
CA THR A 51 6.69 12.69 -11.27
C THR A 51 6.46 13.39 -9.92
N LEU A 52 7.31 13.10 -8.91
CA LEU A 52 7.24 13.75 -7.61
C LEU A 52 7.49 15.27 -7.70
N ASP A 53 8.51 15.69 -8.46
CA ASP A 53 8.82 17.12 -8.67
C ASP A 53 7.66 17.84 -9.38
N GLU A 54 7.09 17.24 -10.44
CA GLU A 54 5.93 17.80 -11.14
C GLU A 54 4.71 17.95 -10.21
N LEU A 55 4.40 16.92 -9.42
CA LEU A 55 3.28 16.96 -8.46
C LEU A 55 3.51 18.00 -7.35
N LEU A 56 4.75 18.16 -6.88
CA LEU A 56 5.09 19.19 -5.89
C LEU A 56 4.92 20.59 -6.48
N ARG A 57 5.47 20.84 -7.68
CA ARG A 57 5.33 22.13 -8.36
C ARG A 57 3.88 22.49 -8.66
N ALA A 58 3.07 21.50 -9.08
CA ALA A 58 1.66 21.70 -9.35
C ALA A 58 0.84 22.10 -8.11
N ARG A 59 1.27 21.68 -6.91
CA ARG A 59 0.63 22.05 -5.63
C ARG A 59 1.01 23.45 -5.14
N GLY A 60 2.16 23.95 -5.58
CA GLY A 60 2.73 25.22 -5.15
C GLY A 60 3.05 25.27 -3.65
N ASP A 61 3.47 26.44 -3.17
CA ASP A 61 3.72 26.71 -1.74
C ASP A 61 2.40 27.02 -1.01
N SER A 62 1.53 26.01 -0.94
CA SER A 62 0.30 26.10 -0.17
C SER A 62 0.59 25.77 1.30
N LEU A 63 0.80 26.80 2.12
CA LEU A 63 0.97 26.64 3.57
C LEU A 63 -0.24 25.87 4.14
N GLY A 64 0.01 24.72 4.74
CA GLY A 64 -1.03 23.85 5.33
C GLY A 64 -1.63 22.80 4.38
N ALA A 65 -1.17 22.70 3.12
CA ALA A 65 -1.55 21.57 2.28
C ALA A 65 -1.00 20.24 2.84
N PRO A 66 -1.75 19.13 2.72
CA PRO A 66 -1.27 17.84 3.17
C PRO A 66 -0.03 17.41 2.37
N PRO A 67 0.91 16.66 2.98
CA PRO A 67 2.09 16.18 2.29
C PRO A 67 1.72 15.39 1.02
N LEU A 68 2.51 15.56 -0.04
CA LEU A 68 2.40 14.71 -1.22
C LEU A 68 2.61 13.26 -0.81
N GLN A 69 1.66 12.40 -1.18
CA GLN A 69 1.72 10.97 -0.86
C GLN A 69 2.50 10.25 -1.95
N LEU A 70 3.42 9.36 -1.56
CA LEU A 70 4.18 8.53 -2.51
C LEU A 70 3.26 7.69 -3.40
N THR A 71 2.15 7.20 -2.84
CA THR A 71 1.12 6.43 -3.54
C THR A 71 0.56 7.16 -4.76
N GLU A 72 0.42 8.49 -4.67
CA GLU A 72 -0.05 9.31 -5.79
C GLU A 72 0.98 9.34 -6.92
N ALA A 73 2.25 9.58 -6.60
CA ALA A 73 3.32 9.55 -7.59
C ALA A 73 3.45 8.18 -8.26
N LEU A 74 3.43 7.09 -7.47
CA LEU A 74 3.45 5.72 -8.02
C LEU A 74 2.27 5.44 -8.95
N ASN A 75 1.07 5.89 -8.58
CA ASN A 75 -0.12 5.72 -9.41
C ASN A 75 -0.06 6.53 -10.70
N THR A 76 0.63 7.67 -10.71
CA THR A 76 0.85 8.49 -11.91
C THR A 76 1.94 7.86 -12.79
N THR A 77 3.12 7.56 -12.24
CA THR A 77 4.25 6.97 -12.99
C THR A 77 3.88 5.64 -13.65
N ARG A 78 2.98 4.84 -13.04
CA ARG A 78 2.58 3.54 -13.61
C ARG A 78 1.94 3.65 -15.00
N ILE A 79 1.40 4.81 -15.38
CA ILE A 79 0.73 4.96 -16.69
C ILE A 79 1.74 4.72 -17.81
N GLU A 80 2.97 5.18 -17.63
CA GLU A 80 4.05 5.06 -18.60
C GLU A 80 4.94 3.84 -18.32
N SER A 81 5.36 3.67 -17.07
CA SER A 81 6.34 2.63 -16.68
C SER A 81 5.70 1.29 -16.27
N GLY A 82 4.38 1.24 -16.09
CA GLY A 82 3.69 0.12 -15.46
C GLY A 82 3.92 0.04 -13.96
N LEU A 83 3.15 -0.83 -13.28
CA LEU A 83 3.35 -1.18 -11.87
C LEU A 83 2.98 -2.63 -11.64
N CYS A 84 3.92 -3.40 -11.07
CA CYS A 84 3.74 -4.81 -10.77
C CYS A 84 3.56 -5.01 -9.25
N GLY A 85 2.43 -5.60 -8.84
CA GLY A 85 2.22 -6.10 -7.50
C GLY A 85 2.73 -7.53 -7.36
N VAL A 86 3.28 -7.86 -6.20
CA VAL A 86 3.65 -9.23 -5.83
C VAL A 86 2.81 -9.63 -4.64
N LEU A 87 2.03 -10.71 -4.78
CA LEU A 87 1.26 -11.24 -3.67
C LEU A 87 2.21 -11.98 -2.72
N LEU A 88 2.28 -11.52 -1.48
CA LEU A 88 3.15 -12.10 -0.47
C LEU A 88 2.42 -13.19 0.30
N GLU A 89 3.08 -14.32 0.50
CA GLU A 89 2.65 -15.36 1.43
C GLU A 89 3.32 -15.08 2.78
N GLY A 90 2.52 -14.93 3.83
CA GLY A 90 3.02 -14.69 5.18
C GLY A 90 2.07 -13.86 6.01
N GLU A 91 2.53 -13.53 7.21
CA GLU A 91 1.79 -12.70 8.17
C GLU A 91 2.43 -11.32 8.27
N ARG A 92 1.59 -10.29 8.38
CA ARG A 92 2.01 -8.91 8.62
C ARG A 92 1.46 -8.41 9.94
N CYS A 93 2.35 -7.86 10.77
CA CYS A 93 1.96 -7.10 11.95
C CYS A 93 1.99 -5.60 11.65
N ASP A 94 0.81 -4.99 11.56
CA ASP A 94 0.70 -3.52 11.46
C ASP A 94 0.81 -2.86 12.83
N ILE A 95 2.02 -2.44 13.20
CA ILE A 95 2.28 -1.87 14.53
C ILE A 95 2.10 -0.35 14.60
N GLY A 96 1.76 0.32 13.48
CA GLY A 96 1.72 1.78 13.40
C GLY A 96 0.38 2.41 13.81
N GLY A 97 -0.70 1.62 13.89
CA GLY A 97 -2.05 2.14 14.12
C GLY A 97 -2.41 2.41 15.59
N GLU A 98 -2.03 1.51 16.50
CA GLU A 98 -2.32 1.63 17.93
C GLU A 98 -1.26 0.89 18.77
N PRO A 99 -0.96 1.34 20.01
CA PRO A 99 0.01 0.67 20.87
C PRO A 99 -0.27 -0.82 21.12
N ARG A 100 -1.55 -1.21 21.15
CA ARG A 100 -1.96 -2.62 21.32
C ARG A 100 -1.52 -3.51 20.16
N ALA A 101 -1.38 -2.97 18.95
CA ALA A 101 -0.94 -3.73 17.79
C ALA A 101 0.52 -4.19 17.90
N TYR A 102 1.37 -3.36 18.51
CA TYR A 102 2.74 -3.74 18.86
C TYR A 102 2.79 -4.92 19.84
N LEU A 103 1.96 -4.91 20.89
CA LEU A 103 1.88 -6.03 21.84
C LEU A 103 1.39 -7.32 21.17
N ARG A 104 0.42 -7.23 20.26
CA ARG A 104 -0.03 -8.38 19.45
C ARG A 104 1.11 -8.94 18.60
N ALA A 105 1.92 -8.07 17.99
CA ALA A 105 3.08 -8.49 17.21
C ALA A 105 4.11 -9.25 18.06
N ILE A 106 4.41 -8.78 19.27
CA ILE A 106 5.27 -9.51 20.21
C ILE A 106 4.70 -10.89 20.51
N GLY A 107 3.41 -10.98 20.84
CA GLY A 107 2.75 -12.25 21.13
C GLY A 107 2.84 -13.25 19.97
N ALA A 108 2.62 -12.79 18.74
CA ALA A 108 2.74 -13.60 17.53
C ALA A 108 4.18 -14.09 17.29
N LEU A 109 5.17 -13.21 17.44
CA LEU A 109 6.59 -13.53 17.21
C LEU A 109 7.20 -14.42 18.31
N THR A 110 6.72 -14.32 19.55
CA THR A 110 7.23 -15.10 20.69
C THR A 110 6.48 -16.41 20.91
N GLY A 111 5.39 -16.67 20.16
CA GLY A 111 4.59 -17.89 20.30
C GLY A 111 3.68 -17.93 21.54
N ALA A 112 3.62 -16.87 22.34
CA ALA A 112 2.80 -16.80 23.55
C ALA A 112 1.28 -16.96 23.27
N SER A 113 0.85 -16.78 22.02
CA SER A 113 -0.53 -16.98 21.58
C SER A 113 -0.91 -18.46 21.34
N LYS A 114 0.07 -19.39 21.31
CA LYS A 114 -0.19 -20.83 21.06
C LYS A 114 -0.27 -21.67 22.34
N THR A 115 -0.07 -21.09 23.53
CA THR A 115 0.05 -21.84 24.80
C THR A 115 -1.19 -21.81 25.69
N ARG A 116 -2.39 -21.61 25.12
CA ARG A 116 -3.66 -21.76 25.85
C ARG A 116 -4.73 -22.41 24.97
N ALA A 117 -4.62 -23.72 24.81
CA ALA A 117 -5.74 -24.59 24.48
C ALA A 117 -5.37 -25.99 24.98
N ASP A 118 -5.59 -26.18 26.28
CA ASP A 118 -5.73 -27.50 26.91
C ASP A 118 -7.23 -27.85 26.94
#